data_AF-Q2C461-F1
#
_entry.id   AF-Q2C461-F1
#
_cell.length_a   1.000
_cell.length_b   1.000
_cell.length_c   1.000
_cell.angle_alpha   90.00
_cell.angle_beta   90.00
_cell.angle_gamma   90.00
#
_symmetry.space_group_name_H-M   'P 1'
#
loop_
_entity.id
_entity.type
_entity.pdbx_description
1 polymer ?
#
loop_
_entity_poly.entity_id
_entity_poly.type
_entity_poly.pdbx_seq_one_letter_code
_entity_poly.pdbx_strand_id
1 'polypeptide(L)'
;MLIGCKNNNNEEAFDTYHQRLANVLDIDKAPFPEMPLLPLPTKRELTQPLAGIRIGLLDAYELRQCGLFQLIAERNSILGKVQDKTRGLRYELLLLDGLQYCLETLPKDSDLLTELAPIYQQKKQQIPLVFWNTLFTGEEWRKQLTLGHQLLDSNQTTQFNASLSAFSYINNLLSNSIKRTNNITASYSNQDKYQDLFDHQQQIYNSRYIGELFYSMRRTTTLLNTMTEQLTQSQDSILCGKNMNQQKAQYLRNIFYKFYVPTIQPYLSTLDSQYRQIQPVLQQILQQLNQPNIHISSPMQTYIALYVDGDLYQQFHEATLAHVKFWQRLFKQCKFKVGQ
;
A
#
# COMPACT_ATOMS: atom_id res chain seq x y z
N MET A 1 20.62 20.91 10.06
CA MET A 1 19.29 21.07 9.42
C MET A 1 18.25 20.52 10.37
N LEU A 2 17.53 21.39 11.07
CA LEU A 2 16.36 21.00 11.85
C LEU A 2 15.24 20.68 10.87
N ILE A 3 14.88 19.41 10.75
CA ILE A 3 13.65 19.00 10.06
C ILE A 3 12.52 19.54 10.93
N GLY A 4 11.89 20.64 10.49
CA GLY A 4 10.72 21.18 11.17
C GLY A 4 9.65 20.10 11.23
N CYS A 5 9.23 19.72 12.45
CA CYS A 5 8.04 18.91 12.64
C CYS A 5 6.88 19.64 11.98
N LYS A 6 6.40 19.12 10.86
CA LYS A 6 5.12 19.54 10.28
C LYS A 6 4.08 19.25 11.36
N ASN A 7 3.43 20.28 11.91
CA ASN A 7 2.36 20.09 12.89
C ASN A 7 1.31 19.17 12.29
N ASN A 8 1.09 18.02 12.92
CA ASN A 8 0.09 17.07 12.50
C ASN A 8 -1.22 17.39 13.21
N ASN A 9 -2.09 18.14 12.53
CA ASN A 9 -3.37 18.60 13.08
C ASN A 9 -4.24 17.44 13.60
N ASN A 10 -4.11 16.23 13.04
CA ASN A 10 -4.88 15.08 13.49
C ASN A 10 -4.35 14.53 14.83
N GLU A 11 -3.03 14.46 15.03
CA GLU A 11 -2.46 14.01 16.30
C GLU A 11 -2.82 15.00 17.41
N GLU A 12 -2.75 16.30 17.14
CA GLU A 12 -3.18 17.36 18.06
C GLU A 12 -4.69 17.31 18.36
N ALA A 13 -5.52 16.95 17.37
CA ALA A 13 -6.95 16.79 17.57
C ALA A 13 -7.26 15.62 18.53
N PHE A 14 -6.59 14.47 18.38
CA PHE A 14 -6.72 13.36 19.32
C PHE A 14 -6.17 13.74 20.71
N ASP A 15 -5.03 14.43 20.77
CA ASP A 15 -4.43 14.88 22.01
C ASP A 15 -5.36 15.82 22.80
N THR A 16 -5.96 16.79 22.10
CA THR A 16 -6.95 17.73 22.62
C THR A 16 -8.20 17.00 23.09
N TYR A 17 -8.72 16.08 22.27
CA TYR A 17 -9.88 15.28 22.62
C TYR A 17 -9.63 14.48 23.91
N HIS A 18 -8.48 13.81 24.00
CA HIS A 18 -8.07 13.06 25.18
C HIS A 18 -7.95 13.93 26.42
N GLN A 19 -7.30 15.09 26.31
CA GLN A 19 -7.17 16.04 27.42
C GLN A 19 -8.53 16.51 27.94
N ARG A 20 -9.48 16.78 27.03
CA ARG A 20 -10.84 17.20 27.41
C ARG A 20 -11.58 16.09 28.14
N LEU A 21 -11.45 14.84 27.69
CA LEU A 21 -12.01 13.68 28.39
C LEU A 21 -11.42 13.55 29.79
N ALA A 22 -10.11 13.53 29.92
CA ALA A 22 -9.42 13.40 31.21
C ALA A 22 -9.85 14.48 32.21
N ASN A 23 -9.92 15.74 31.76
CA ASN A 23 -10.35 16.86 32.60
C ASN A 23 -11.80 16.72 33.11
N VAL A 24 -12.73 16.18 32.32
CA VAL A 24 -14.12 16.02 32.76
C VAL A 24 -14.31 14.80 33.66
N LEU A 25 -13.47 13.77 33.47
CA LEU A 25 -13.46 12.59 34.32
C LEU A 25 -12.75 12.83 35.66
N ASP A 26 -12.02 13.94 35.81
CA ASP A 26 -11.13 14.24 36.93
C ASP A 26 -10.03 13.17 37.12
N ILE A 27 -9.43 12.73 36.01
CA ILE A 27 -8.35 11.75 36.00
C ILE A 27 -7.11 12.32 35.30
N ASP A 28 -5.96 11.74 35.59
CA ASP A 28 -4.75 12.01 34.82
C ASP A 28 -4.88 11.44 33.40
N LYS A 29 -4.33 12.18 32.45
CA LYS A 29 -4.24 11.73 31.06
C LYS A 29 -3.20 10.61 30.97
N ALA A 30 -3.64 9.39 30.65
CA ALA A 30 -2.73 8.26 30.49
C ALA A 30 -1.78 8.52 29.31
N PRO A 31 -0.48 8.16 29.41
CA PRO A 31 0.39 8.19 28.26
C PRO A 31 -0.10 7.18 27.21
N PHE A 32 -0.01 7.54 25.93
CA PHE A 32 -0.25 6.57 24.87
C PHE A 32 0.87 5.52 24.87
N PRO A 33 0.54 4.22 24.85
CA PRO A 33 1.57 3.18 24.87
C PRO A 33 2.43 3.25 23.61
N GLU A 34 3.70 2.88 23.76
CA GLU A 34 4.57 2.69 22.60
C GLU A 34 3.98 1.64 21.65
N MET A 35 4.18 1.89 20.37
CA MET A 35 3.58 1.12 19.31
C MET A 35 4.67 0.47 18.49
N PRO A 36 4.95 -0.83 18.67
CA PRO A 36 5.83 -1.52 17.76
C PRO A 36 5.18 -1.54 16.37
N LEU A 37 5.87 -0.93 15.40
CA LEU A 37 5.54 -1.01 13.99
C LEU A 37 6.23 -2.24 13.40
N LEU A 38 5.52 -3.01 12.58
CA LEU A 38 6.12 -4.12 11.85
C LEU A 38 6.72 -3.57 10.55
N PRO A 39 8.06 -3.46 10.42
CA PRO A 39 8.65 -2.86 9.24
C PRO A 39 8.49 -3.77 8.02
N LEU A 40 8.50 -3.17 6.83
CA LEU A 40 8.65 -3.93 5.60
C LEU A 40 10.03 -4.63 5.59
N PRO A 41 10.12 -5.95 5.31
CA PRO A 41 11.38 -6.69 5.36
C PRO A 41 12.44 -6.10 4.42
N THR A 42 13.72 -6.34 4.69
CA THR A 42 14.81 -5.69 3.94
C THR A 42 14.81 -6.07 2.46
N LYS A 43 15.42 -5.25 1.60
CA LYS A 43 15.55 -5.57 0.17
C LYS A 43 16.22 -6.94 -0.06
N ARG A 44 17.19 -7.31 0.78
CA ARG A 44 17.89 -8.60 0.70
C ARG A 44 16.93 -9.77 0.93
N GLU A 45 16.06 -9.68 1.92
CA GLU A 45 15.08 -10.73 2.26
C GLU A 45 13.96 -10.84 1.23
N LEU A 46 13.68 -9.75 0.50
CA LEU A 46 12.62 -9.70 -0.51
C LEU A 46 13.11 -9.92 -1.94
N THR A 47 14.42 -9.93 -2.20
CA THR A 47 14.94 -10.09 -3.57
C THR A 47 14.78 -11.53 -4.04
N GLN A 48 14.03 -11.72 -5.12
CA GLN A 48 13.94 -12.98 -5.82
C GLN A 48 15.10 -13.11 -6.81
N PRO A 49 15.80 -14.26 -6.87
CA PRO A 49 16.86 -14.48 -7.84
C PRO A 49 16.28 -14.52 -9.26
N LEU A 50 16.95 -13.85 -10.19
CA LEU A 50 16.65 -13.90 -11.62
C LEU A 50 17.81 -14.58 -12.33
N ALA A 51 17.56 -15.71 -12.99
CA ALA A 51 18.58 -16.35 -13.82
C ALA A 51 18.89 -15.47 -15.03
N GLY A 52 20.16 -15.12 -15.21
CA GLY A 52 20.62 -14.37 -16.36
C GLY A 52 20.53 -15.22 -17.63
N ILE A 53 20.33 -14.56 -18.77
CA ILE A 53 20.34 -15.19 -20.08
C ILE A 53 21.41 -14.50 -20.91
N ARG A 54 22.29 -15.29 -21.52
CA ARG A 54 23.25 -14.82 -22.52
C ARG A 54 22.67 -15.21 -23.88
N ILE A 55 22.34 -14.21 -24.68
CA ILE A 55 21.95 -14.41 -26.07
C ILE A 55 23.26 -14.43 -26.87
N GLY A 56 23.49 -15.50 -27.63
CA GLY A 56 24.64 -15.61 -28.52
C GLY A 56 24.63 -14.45 -29.51
N LEU A 57 25.75 -13.73 -29.65
CA LEU A 57 25.83 -12.56 -30.53
C LEU A 57 25.86 -12.91 -32.03
N LEU A 58 25.75 -14.19 -32.37
CA LEU A 58 26.12 -14.73 -33.68
C LEU A 58 25.18 -14.26 -34.80
N ASP A 59 23.89 -14.02 -34.50
CA ASP A 59 22.89 -13.66 -35.51
C ASP A 59 22.30 -12.26 -35.31
N ALA A 60 23.17 -11.28 -35.02
CA ALA A 60 22.81 -9.87 -34.88
C ALA A 60 22.02 -9.31 -36.08
N TYR A 61 22.14 -9.91 -37.27
CA TYR A 61 21.37 -9.53 -38.47
C TYR A 61 19.92 -10.01 -38.41
N GLU A 62 19.68 -11.29 -38.09
CA GLU A 62 18.32 -11.84 -38.00
C GLU A 62 17.54 -11.21 -36.84
N LEU A 63 18.22 -10.94 -35.72
CA LEU A 63 17.65 -10.18 -34.61
C LEU A 63 17.21 -8.77 -35.04
N ARG A 64 17.83 -8.13 -36.05
CA ARG A 64 17.34 -6.84 -36.56
C ARG A 64 16.06 -6.97 -37.37
N GLN A 65 15.83 -8.09 -38.06
CA GLN A 65 14.62 -8.30 -38.86
C GLN A 65 13.37 -8.31 -37.99
N CYS A 66 13.49 -8.85 -36.78
CA CYS A 66 12.46 -8.76 -35.75
C CYS A 66 12.78 -7.69 -34.68
N GLY A 67 13.69 -6.74 -34.93
CA GLY A 67 14.04 -5.58 -34.07
C GLY A 67 14.80 -5.83 -32.76
N LEU A 68 15.05 -7.10 -32.37
CA LEU A 68 15.33 -7.50 -30.97
C LEU A 68 16.72 -7.06 -30.54
N PHE A 69 17.58 -6.89 -31.55
CA PHE A 69 18.92 -6.38 -31.42
C PHE A 69 18.98 -5.06 -30.64
N GLN A 70 18.09 -4.10 -30.90
CA GLN A 70 18.15 -2.79 -30.24
C GLN A 70 17.86 -2.91 -28.73
N LEU A 71 16.83 -3.66 -28.35
CA LEU A 71 16.50 -3.89 -26.93
C LEU A 71 17.65 -4.57 -26.20
N ILE A 72 18.25 -5.60 -26.79
CA ILE A 72 19.41 -6.31 -26.20
C ILE A 72 20.61 -5.37 -26.06
N ALA A 73 20.89 -4.54 -27.08
CA ALA A 73 21.97 -3.57 -27.05
C ALA A 73 21.76 -2.51 -25.95
N GLU A 74 20.54 -1.98 -25.80
CA GLU A 74 20.18 -1.03 -24.75
C GLU A 74 20.42 -1.61 -23.36
N ARG A 75 20.08 -2.89 -23.13
CA ARG A 75 20.33 -3.58 -21.86
C ARG A 75 21.82 -3.79 -21.57
N ASN A 76 22.61 -4.09 -22.60
CA ASN A 76 24.05 -4.34 -22.47
C ASN A 76 24.86 -3.04 -22.31
N SER A 77 24.27 -1.89 -22.62
CA SER A 77 24.87 -0.58 -22.38
C SER A 77 25.16 -0.33 -20.89
N ILE A 78 26.05 0.63 -20.60
CA ILE A 78 26.36 1.02 -19.22
C ILE A 78 25.09 1.46 -18.50
N LEU A 79 24.26 2.29 -19.15
CA LEU A 79 23.01 2.77 -18.58
C LEU A 79 22.01 1.62 -18.36
N GLY A 80 21.97 0.65 -19.27
CA GLY A 80 21.16 -0.56 -19.17
C GLY A 80 21.47 -1.45 -17.96
N LYS A 81 22.74 -1.47 -17.53
CA LYS A 81 23.20 -2.26 -16.37
C LYS A 81 22.85 -1.64 -15.02
N VAL A 82 22.61 -0.33 -14.96
CA VAL A 82 22.37 0.42 -13.71
C VAL A 82 20.95 0.98 -13.61
N GLN A 83 20.01 0.49 -14.42
CA GLN A 83 18.62 0.93 -14.41
C GLN A 83 17.93 0.63 -13.06
N ASP A 84 17.00 1.49 -12.65
CA ASP A 84 16.09 1.19 -11.57
C ASP A 84 15.13 0.04 -11.93
N LYS A 85 14.38 -0.42 -10.93
CA LYS A 85 13.52 -1.60 -11.07
C LYS A 85 12.33 -1.37 -12.00
N THR A 86 11.78 -0.16 -12.08
CA THR A 86 10.64 0.15 -12.97
C THR A 86 11.10 0.14 -14.44
N ARG A 87 12.25 0.76 -14.73
CA ARG A 87 12.89 0.66 -16.05
C ARG A 87 13.23 -0.78 -16.41
N GLY A 88 13.73 -1.55 -15.43
CA GLY A 88 13.97 -2.98 -15.57
C GLY A 88 12.70 -3.78 -15.89
N LEU A 89 11.58 -3.50 -15.22
CA LEU A 89 10.29 -4.13 -15.51
C LEU A 89 9.83 -3.83 -16.94
N ARG A 90 9.86 -2.56 -17.34
CA ARG A 90 9.51 -2.19 -18.72
C ARG A 90 10.39 -2.91 -19.74
N TYR A 91 11.69 -2.99 -19.48
CA TYR A 91 12.61 -3.72 -20.35
C TYR A 91 12.23 -5.20 -20.48
N GLU A 92 11.96 -5.89 -19.39
CA GLU A 92 11.61 -7.32 -19.42
C GLU A 92 10.27 -7.58 -20.12
N LEU A 93 9.30 -6.66 -20.00
CA LEU A 93 8.03 -6.73 -20.75
C LEU A 93 8.24 -6.53 -22.26
N LEU A 94 9.01 -5.50 -22.65
CA LEU A 94 9.35 -5.25 -24.06
C LEU A 94 10.16 -6.41 -24.66
N LEU A 95 11.11 -6.96 -23.90
CA LEU A 95 11.90 -8.10 -24.32
C LEU A 95 11.01 -9.32 -24.58
N LEU A 96 10.06 -9.59 -23.68
CA LEU A 96 9.15 -10.72 -23.84
C LEU A 96 8.28 -10.56 -25.09
N ASP A 97 7.74 -9.36 -25.31
CA ASP A 97 6.98 -9.04 -26.52
C ASP A 97 7.81 -9.20 -27.78
N GLY A 98 9.05 -8.72 -27.77
CA GLY A 98 9.96 -8.85 -28.91
C GLY A 98 10.35 -10.30 -29.20
N LEU A 99 10.61 -11.10 -28.16
CA LEU A 99 10.86 -12.53 -28.30
C LEU A 99 9.67 -13.25 -28.95
N GLN A 100 8.44 -12.95 -28.53
CA GLN A 100 7.24 -13.52 -29.16
C GLN A 100 7.12 -13.12 -30.62
N TYR A 101 7.29 -11.83 -30.92
CA TYR A 101 7.21 -11.34 -32.28
C TYR A 101 8.24 -12.02 -33.20
N CYS A 102 9.49 -12.20 -32.72
CA CYS A 102 10.52 -12.94 -33.45
C CYS A 102 10.10 -14.39 -33.70
N LEU A 103 9.56 -15.09 -32.69
CA LEU A 103 9.09 -16.47 -32.82
C LEU A 103 7.91 -16.62 -33.80
N GLU A 104 7.09 -15.59 -33.96
CA GLU A 104 5.92 -15.59 -34.86
C GLU A 104 6.26 -15.13 -36.29
N THR A 105 7.33 -14.36 -36.47
CA THR A 105 7.63 -13.66 -37.75
C THR A 105 8.83 -14.23 -38.49
N LEU A 106 9.81 -14.82 -37.80
CA LEU A 106 11.00 -15.37 -38.45
C LEU A 106 10.64 -16.58 -39.35
N PRO A 107 11.43 -16.84 -40.41
CA PRO A 107 11.29 -18.04 -41.22
C PRO A 107 11.34 -19.31 -40.37
N LYS A 108 10.50 -20.30 -40.68
CA LYS A 108 10.37 -21.53 -39.88
C LYS A 108 11.65 -22.38 -39.82
N ASP A 109 12.55 -22.18 -40.78
CA ASP A 109 13.85 -22.82 -40.92
C ASP A 109 15.00 -21.99 -40.33
N SER A 110 14.71 -20.84 -39.69
CA SER A 110 15.72 -20.04 -39.00
C SER A 110 16.23 -20.76 -37.75
N ASP A 111 17.54 -20.98 -37.68
CA ASP A 111 18.23 -21.59 -36.52
C ASP A 111 18.00 -20.77 -35.23
N LEU A 112 17.82 -19.46 -35.35
CA LEU A 112 17.54 -18.54 -34.26
C LEU A 112 16.24 -18.88 -33.50
N LEU A 113 15.24 -19.49 -34.15
CA LEU A 113 14.04 -19.95 -33.47
C LEU A 113 14.35 -20.96 -32.34
N THR A 114 15.33 -21.85 -32.58
CA THR A 114 15.74 -22.86 -31.61
C THR A 114 16.47 -22.26 -30.41
N GLU A 115 17.14 -21.11 -30.60
CA GLU A 115 17.75 -20.34 -29.50
C GLU A 115 16.72 -19.49 -28.75
N LEU A 116 15.83 -18.79 -29.45
CA LEU A 116 14.89 -17.85 -28.84
C LEU A 116 13.74 -18.53 -28.08
N ALA A 117 13.29 -19.71 -28.52
CA ALA A 117 12.18 -20.41 -27.88
C ALA A 117 12.43 -20.72 -26.39
N PRO A 118 13.56 -21.36 -25.98
CA PRO A 118 13.84 -21.59 -24.56
C PRO A 118 14.04 -20.29 -23.77
N ILE A 119 14.65 -19.27 -24.37
CA ILE A 119 14.82 -17.94 -23.77
C ILE A 119 13.47 -17.31 -23.45
N TYR A 120 12.56 -17.33 -24.41
CA TYR A 120 11.20 -16.84 -24.26
C TYR A 120 10.46 -17.56 -23.14
N GLN A 121 10.53 -18.90 -23.07
CA GLN A 121 9.87 -19.65 -21.99
C GLN A 121 10.44 -19.30 -20.61
N GLN A 122 11.77 -19.21 -20.50
CA GLN A 122 12.43 -18.83 -19.25
C GLN A 122 12.05 -17.40 -18.83
N LYS A 123 12.11 -16.42 -19.75
CA LYS A 123 11.72 -15.04 -19.46
C LYS A 123 10.26 -14.92 -19.06
N LYS A 124 9.37 -15.66 -19.72
CA LYS A 124 7.94 -15.72 -19.37
C LYS A 124 7.75 -16.19 -17.93
N GLN A 125 8.44 -17.27 -17.53
CA GLN A 125 8.38 -17.79 -16.16
C GLN A 125 8.97 -16.82 -15.12
N GLN A 126 9.89 -15.94 -15.52
CA GLN A 126 10.51 -14.94 -14.65
C GLN A 126 9.68 -13.66 -14.46
N ILE A 127 8.67 -13.40 -15.30
CA ILE A 127 7.87 -12.16 -15.19
C ILE A 127 7.32 -11.90 -13.79
N PRO A 128 6.67 -12.88 -13.10
CA PRO A 128 6.22 -12.66 -11.72
C PRO A 128 7.35 -12.25 -10.76
N LEU A 129 8.55 -12.83 -10.91
CA LEU A 129 9.73 -12.48 -10.11
C LEU A 129 10.19 -11.04 -10.38
N VAL A 130 10.11 -10.58 -11.63
CA VAL A 130 10.44 -9.20 -12.01
C VAL A 130 9.45 -8.21 -11.39
N PHE A 131 8.14 -8.51 -11.44
CA PHE A 131 7.12 -7.70 -10.75
C PHE A 131 7.35 -7.66 -9.24
N TRP A 132 7.58 -8.82 -8.61
CA TRP A 132 7.89 -8.90 -7.19
C TRP A 132 9.09 -8.00 -6.83
N ASN A 133 10.20 -8.17 -7.55
CA ASN A 133 11.40 -7.37 -7.32
C ASN A 133 11.14 -5.86 -7.54
N THR A 134 10.28 -5.50 -8.49
CA THR A 134 9.93 -4.10 -8.75
C THR A 134 9.15 -3.50 -7.59
N LEU A 135 8.11 -4.19 -7.12
CA LEU A 135 7.21 -3.67 -6.09
C LEU A 135 7.83 -3.65 -4.70
N PHE A 136 8.62 -4.67 -4.35
CA PHE A 136 9.09 -4.86 -2.98
C PHE A 136 10.56 -4.46 -2.76
N THR A 137 11.34 -4.33 -3.84
CA THR A 137 12.76 -3.92 -3.76
C THR A 137 13.08 -2.61 -4.50
N GLY A 138 12.22 -2.18 -5.43
CA GLY A 138 12.30 -0.87 -6.09
C GLY A 138 12.04 0.27 -5.11
N GLU A 139 12.80 1.35 -5.18
CA GLU A 139 12.79 2.41 -4.17
C GLU A 139 11.42 3.11 -4.06
N GLU A 140 10.82 3.40 -5.20
CA GLU A 140 9.60 4.20 -5.33
C GLU A 140 8.38 3.44 -4.81
N TRP A 141 8.27 2.16 -5.17
CA TRP A 141 7.21 1.28 -4.70
C TRP A 141 7.38 0.91 -3.23
N ARG A 142 8.62 0.62 -2.82
CA ARG A 142 8.94 0.32 -1.42
C ARG A 142 8.65 1.50 -0.50
N LYS A 143 8.81 2.74 -0.99
CA LYS A 143 8.47 3.96 -0.25
C LYS A 143 6.97 4.01 0.10
N GLN A 144 6.09 3.51 -0.76
CA GLN A 144 4.66 3.39 -0.44
C GLN A 144 4.40 2.38 0.66
N LEU A 145 5.10 1.23 0.64
CA LEU A 145 4.88 0.13 1.59
C LEU A 145 5.67 0.28 2.89
N THR A 146 6.51 1.32 3.02
CA THR A 146 7.24 1.59 4.25
C THR A 146 6.41 2.50 5.13
N LEU A 147 6.15 2.05 6.36
CA LEU A 147 5.39 2.83 7.35
C LEU A 147 6.03 4.20 7.59
N GLY A 148 5.16 5.21 7.69
CA GLY A 148 5.53 6.54 8.15
C GLY A 148 5.66 6.60 9.68
N HIS A 149 5.80 7.82 10.19
CA HIS A 149 5.78 8.12 11.63
C HIS A 149 4.81 9.28 11.94
N GLN A 150 3.87 9.52 11.03
CA GLN A 150 2.93 10.62 11.10
C GLN A 150 1.55 10.14 10.66
N LEU A 151 0.51 10.60 11.35
CA LEU A 151 -0.86 10.42 10.90
C LEU A 151 -1.03 11.03 9.50
N LEU A 152 -1.81 10.35 8.67
CA LEU A 152 -2.23 10.80 7.36
C LEU A 152 -2.92 12.15 7.51
N ASP A 153 -2.60 13.09 6.64
CA ASP A 153 -3.24 14.40 6.61
C ASP A 153 -4.61 14.29 5.92
N SER A 154 -5.61 14.93 6.50
CA SER A 154 -7.01 14.88 6.03
C SER A 154 -7.18 15.41 4.60
N ASN A 155 -6.21 16.17 4.07
CA ASN A 155 -6.25 16.76 2.72
C ASN A 155 -5.53 15.93 1.63
N GLN A 156 -5.24 14.64 1.86
CA GLN A 156 -4.44 13.83 0.93
C GLN A 156 -5.23 13.01 -0.11
N THR A 157 -6.45 13.43 -0.48
CA THR A 157 -7.28 12.72 -1.48
C THR A 157 -6.59 12.57 -2.84
N THR A 158 -5.78 13.54 -3.26
CA THR A 158 -5.02 13.44 -4.52
C THR A 158 -3.97 12.33 -4.45
N GLN A 159 -3.23 12.23 -3.35
CA GLN A 159 -2.20 11.21 -3.13
C GLN A 159 -2.83 9.82 -2.97
N PHE A 160 -4.02 9.74 -2.36
CA PHE A 160 -4.82 8.53 -2.33
C PHE A 160 -5.14 8.03 -3.73
N ASN A 161 -5.77 8.87 -4.55
CA ASN A 161 -6.21 8.51 -5.89
C ASN A 161 -5.02 8.15 -6.79
N ALA A 162 -3.90 8.87 -6.67
CA ALA A 162 -2.65 8.54 -7.35
C ALA A 162 -2.14 7.14 -6.98
N SER A 163 -2.13 6.82 -5.68
CA SER A 163 -1.68 5.50 -5.19
C SER A 163 -2.62 4.39 -5.66
N LEU A 164 -3.93 4.56 -5.48
CA LEU A 164 -4.94 3.61 -5.93
C LEU A 164 -4.84 3.35 -7.44
N SER A 165 -4.67 4.42 -8.23
CA SER A 165 -4.52 4.33 -9.69
C SER A 165 -3.25 3.56 -10.08
N ALA A 166 -2.10 3.88 -9.46
CA ALA A 166 -0.83 3.22 -9.73
C ALA A 166 -0.85 1.73 -9.38
N PHE A 167 -1.39 1.35 -8.20
CA PHE A 167 -1.52 -0.06 -7.83
C PHE A 167 -2.53 -0.80 -8.72
N SER A 168 -3.63 -0.15 -9.11
CA SER A 168 -4.62 -0.75 -10.03
C SER A 168 -4.02 -0.98 -11.42
N TYR A 169 -3.22 -0.04 -11.92
CA TYR A 169 -2.50 -0.18 -13.18
C TYR A 169 -1.53 -1.36 -13.13
N ILE A 170 -0.70 -1.44 -12.07
CA ILE A 170 0.22 -2.57 -11.88
C ILE A 170 -0.53 -3.90 -11.81
N ASN A 171 -1.65 -3.96 -11.08
CA ASN A 171 -2.46 -5.16 -10.97
C ASN A 171 -2.96 -5.65 -12.34
N ASN A 172 -3.45 -4.72 -13.17
CA ASN A 172 -3.91 -5.03 -14.53
C ASN A 172 -2.75 -5.44 -15.43
N LEU A 173 -1.61 -4.74 -15.36
CA LEU A 173 -0.42 -5.06 -16.13
C LEU A 173 0.16 -6.42 -15.76
N LEU A 174 0.18 -6.77 -14.47
CA LEU A 174 0.58 -8.09 -13.97
C LEU A 174 -0.36 -9.18 -14.51
N SER A 175 -1.67 -9.00 -14.37
CA SER A 175 -2.68 -9.96 -14.87
C SER A 175 -2.52 -10.19 -16.38
N ASN A 176 -2.36 -9.12 -17.16
CA ASN A 176 -2.19 -9.20 -18.60
C ASN A 176 -0.87 -9.85 -19.01
N SER A 177 0.22 -9.58 -18.29
CA SER A 177 1.54 -10.15 -18.57
C SER A 177 1.64 -11.63 -18.20
N ILE A 178 0.97 -12.07 -17.12
CA ILE A 178 0.89 -13.48 -16.74
C ILE A 178 0.01 -14.27 -17.72
N LYS A 179 -1.21 -13.80 -17.99
CA LYS A 179 -2.16 -14.49 -18.88
C LYS A 179 -1.69 -14.46 -20.34
N ARG A 180 -0.98 -13.39 -20.71
CA ARG A 180 -0.45 -13.16 -22.05
C ARG A 180 -1.50 -13.35 -23.14
N THR A 181 -2.64 -12.68 -22.98
CA THR A 181 -3.85 -12.85 -23.81
C THR A 181 -3.74 -12.31 -25.24
N ASN A 182 -2.63 -11.68 -25.60
CA ASN A 182 -2.49 -10.97 -26.87
C ASN A 182 -1.57 -11.74 -27.82
N ASN A 183 -2.07 -12.05 -29.01
CA ASN A 183 -1.22 -12.40 -30.16
C ASN A 183 -0.52 -11.10 -30.61
N ILE A 184 0.81 -11.08 -30.62
CA ILE A 184 1.57 -9.87 -30.96
C ILE A 184 1.79 -9.86 -32.46
N THR A 185 0.82 -9.32 -33.18
CA THR A 185 0.85 -9.23 -34.65
C THR A 185 1.58 -7.99 -35.18
N ALA A 186 1.91 -7.03 -34.31
CA ALA A 186 2.65 -5.82 -34.66
C ALA A 186 4.07 -5.85 -34.08
N SER A 187 5.03 -5.35 -34.85
CA SER A 187 6.39 -5.10 -34.34
C SER A 187 6.32 -4.27 -33.05
N TYR A 188 7.00 -4.73 -32.00
CA TYR A 188 7.07 -4.08 -30.68
C TYR A 188 7.91 -2.79 -30.70
N SER A 189 8.30 -2.28 -31.88
CA SER A 189 9.11 -1.08 -32.06
C SER A 189 8.50 0.21 -31.51
N ASN A 190 7.35 0.14 -30.85
CA ASN A 190 6.76 1.26 -30.16
C ASN A 190 7.51 1.51 -28.83
N GLN A 191 8.51 2.41 -28.87
CA GLN A 191 9.25 2.84 -27.69
C GLN A 191 8.34 3.42 -26.60
N ASP A 192 7.12 3.84 -26.92
CA ASP A 192 6.18 4.38 -25.93
C ASP A 192 5.37 3.30 -25.20
N LYS A 193 5.54 2.02 -25.56
CA LYS A 193 4.82 0.94 -24.88
C LYS A 193 5.26 0.82 -23.42
N TYR A 194 4.27 0.67 -22.55
CA TYR A 194 4.42 0.65 -21.09
C TYR A 194 5.00 1.96 -20.51
N GLN A 195 4.93 3.09 -21.23
CA GLN A 195 5.38 4.38 -20.72
C GLN A 195 4.59 4.84 -19.49
N ASP A 196 3.30 4.48 -19.41
CA ASP A 196 2.44 4.75 -18.25
C ASP A 196 3.00 4.20 -16.92
N LEU A 197 3.91 3.21 -16.97
CA LEU A 197 4.64 2.75 -15.76
C LEU A 197 5.38 3.91 -15.09
N PHE A 198 6.02 4.78 -15.88
CA PHE A 198 6.77 5.91 -15.36
C PHE A 198 5.87 7.03 -14.88
N ASP A 199 4.73 7.25 -15.55
CA ASP A 199 3.75 8.23 -15.12
C ASP A 199 3.16 7.85 -13.75
N HIS A 200 2.76 6.58 -13.59
CA HIS A 200 2.27 6.08 -12.31
C HIS A 200 3.36 6.06 -11.23
N GLN A 201 4.60 5.71 -11.57
CA GLN A 201 5.74 5.79 -10.63
C GLN A 201 5.96 7.23 -10.16
N GLN A 202 5.92 8.21 -11.08
CA GLN A 202 6.11 9.62 -10.78
C GLN A 202 4.98 10.15 -9.87
N GLN A 203 3.74 9.76 -10.14
CA GLN A 203 2.57 10.14 -9.32
C GLN A 203 2.71 9.72 -7.86
N ILE A 204 3.32 8.55 -7.60
CA ILE A 204 3.50 8.03 -6.23
C ILE A 204 4.88 8.36 -5.64
N TYR A 205 5.83 8.86 -6.43
CA TYR A 205 7.21 9.09 -6.01
C TYR A 205 7.32 10.01 -4.78
N ASN A 206 6.47 11.05 -4.72
CA ASN A 206 6.52 12.07 -3.68
C ASN A 206 5.64 11.78 -2.45
N SER A 207 4.95 10.63 -2.40
CA SER A 207 4.11 10.26 -1.25
C SER A 207 4.63 8.99 -0.56
N ARG A 208 4.07 8.69 0.61
CA ARG A 208 4.22 7.41 1.35
C ARG A 208 2.83 6.89 1.75
N TYR A 209 1.85 7.13 0.89
CA TYR A 209 0.45 7.15 1.25
C TYR A 209 -0.02 5.84 1.89
N ILE A 210 0.33 4.70 1.30
CA ILE A 210 -0.09 3.39 1.82
C ILE A 210 0.48 3.14 3.23
N GLY A 211 1.76 3.42 3.44
CA GLY A 211 2.43 3.30 4.73
C GLY A 211 1.92 4.30 5.76
N GLU A 212 1.56 5.52 5.36
CA GLU A 212 0.92 6.52 6.21
C GLU A 212 -0.50 6.10 6.61
N LEU A 213 -1.27 5.49 5.68
CA LEU A 213 -2.58 4.92 5.97
C LEU A 213 -2.49 3.79 7.01
N PHE A 214 -1.60 2.82 6.81
CA PHE A 214 -1.37 1.73 7.76
C PHE A 214 -0.89 2.23 9.12
N TYR A 215 0.06 3.17 9.13
CA TYR A 215 0.50 3.82 10.37
C TYR A 215 -0.68 4.49 11.09
N SER A 216 -1.51 5.24 10.35
CA SER A 216 -2.63 5.99 10.90
C SER A 216 -3.69 5.08 11.52
N MET A 217 -4.03 3.99 10.84
CA MET A 217 -4.94 2.99 11.40
C MET A 217 -4.38 2.40 12.69
N ARG A 218 -3.11 1.98 12.70
CA ARG A 218 -2.49 1.45 13.92
C ARG A 218 -2.49 2.49 15.03
N ARG A 219 -2.04 3.71 14.76
CA ARG A 219 -1.97 4.80 15.73
C ARG A 219 -3.34 5.11 16.31
N THR A 220 -4.34 5.32 15.47
CA THR A 220 -5.72 5.59 15.92
C THR A 220 -6.33 4.43 16.70
N THR A 221 -6.06 3.16 16.36
CA THR A 221 -6.46 2.01 17.17
C THR A 221 -5.97 2.13 18.61
N THR A 222 -4.68 2.43 18.80
CA THR A 222 -4.11 2.60 20.14
C THR A 222 -4.71 3.80 20.87
N LEU A 223 -4.82 4.94 20.19
CA LEU A 223 -5.41 6.15 20.76
C LEU A 223 -6.85 5.87 21.26
N LEU A 224 -7.68 5.25 20.42
CA LEU A 224 -9.06 4.91 20.75
C LEU A 224 -9.16 3.88 21.86
N ASN A 225 -8.31 2.85 21.87
CA ASN A 225 -8.30 1.85 22.94
C ASN A 225 -7.98 2.50 24.28
N THR A 226 -6.92 3.32 24.36
CA THR A 226 -6.55 4.05 25.59
C THR A 226 -7.69 4.96 26.07
N MET A 227 -8.27 5.76 25.18
CA MET A 227 -9.38 6.66 25.55
C MET A 227 -10.62 5.89 26.00
N THR A 228 -10.98 4.81 25.31
CA THR A 228 -12.15 3.97 25.64
C THR A 228 -11.98 3.25 26.96
N GLU A 229 -10.77 2.79 27.26
CA GLU A 229 -10.44 2.17 28.54
C GLU A 229 -10.61 3.18 29.69
N GLN A 230 -10.02 4.38 29.59
CA GLN A 230 -10.19 5.42 30.61
C GLN A 230 -11.65 5.82 30.83
N LEU A 231 -12.41 5.94 29.73
CA LEU A 231 -13.85 6.22 29.79
C LEU A 231 -14.62 5.10 30.52
N THR A 232 -14.28 3.85 30.22
CA THR A 232 -14.93 2.67 30.81
C THR A 232 -14.58 2.50 32.28
N GLN A 233 -13.31 2.68 32.66
CA GLN A 233 -12.87 2.64 34.06
C GLN A 233 -13.51 3.75 34.90
N SER A 234 -13.81 4.90 34.28
CA SER A 234 -14.45 6.04 34.96
C SER A 234 -15.98 5.98 34.94
N GLN A 235 -16.60 4.92 34.39
CA GLN A 235 -18.03 4.87 34.12
C GLN A 235 -18.89 5.07 35.39
N ASP A 236 -18.48 4.52 36.52
CA ASP A 236 -19.23 4.61 37.78
C ASP A 236 -19.28 6.03 38.36
N SER A 237 -18.33 6.89 37.98
CA SER A 237 -18.32 8.30 38.36
C SER A 237 -19.30 9.16 37.54
N ILE A 238 -19.85 8.62 36.44
CA ILE A 238 -20.73 9.34 35.51
C ILE A 238 -22.19 9.08 35.88
N LEU A 239 -22.74 9.92 36.77
CA LEU A 239 -24.09 9.75 37.30
C LEU A 239 -25.17 10.26 36.34
N CYS A 240 -26.24 9.47 36.18
CA CYS A 240 -27.38 9.80 35.33
C CYS A 240 -28.72 9.41 35.97
N GLY A 241 -29.69 10.33 36.04
CA GLY A 241 -31.00 10.13 36.68
C GLY A 241 -31.73 11.43 37.04
N LYS A 242 -33.06 11.37 37.24
CA LYS A 242 -33.94 12.55 37.48
C LYS A 242 -33.59 13.33 38.77
N ASN A 243 -32.85 12.70 39.70
CA ASN A 243 -32.43 13.28 40.98
C ASN A 243 -30.92 13.12 41.23
N MET A 244 -30.10 12.96 40.18
CA MET A 244 -28.64 12.86 40.28
C MET A 244 -27.96 14.04 39.58
N ASN A 245 -26.78 14.45 40.03
CA ASN A 245 -26.00 15.47 39.34
C ASN A 245 -25.43 14.91 38.02
N GLN A 246 -26.05 15.27 36.88
CA GLN A 246 -25.65 14.81 35.54
C GLN A 246 -24.61 15.71 34.85
N GLN A 247 -24.00 16.66 35.57
CA GLN A 247 -23.13 17.66 34.98
C GLN A 247 -21.94 17.05 34.22
N LYS A 248 -21.28 16.02 34.78
CA LYS A 248 -20.21 15.28 34.09
C LYS A 248 -20.70 14.66 32.78
N ALA A 249 -21.85 13.98 32.80
CA ALA A 249 -22.43 13.39 31.60
C ALA A 249 -22.77 14.44 30.52
N GLN A 250 -23.27 15.61 30.91
CA GLN A 250 -23.53 16.72 30.00
C GLN A 250 -22.24 17.29 29.39
N TYR A 251 -21.18 17.44 30.17
CA TYR A 251 -19.88 17.86 29.65
C TYR A 251 -19.26 16.83 28.71
N LEU A 252 -19.35 15.54 29.02
CA LEU A 252 -18.92 14.47 28.12
C LEU A 252 -19.72 14.49 26.81
N ARG A 253 -21.04 14.69 26.86
CA ARG A 253 -21.87 14.90 25.66
C ARG A 253 -21.38 16.09 24.83
N ASN A 254 -21.08 17.21 25.47
CA ASN A 254 -20.59 18.40 24.76
C ASN A 254 -19.21 18.12 24.12
N ILE A 255 -18.32 17.38 24.80
CA ILE A 255 -17.03 16.98 24.22
C ILE A 255 -17.25 16.09 22.99
N PHE A 256 -18.14 15.09 23.08
CA PHE A 256 -18.46 14.22 21.96
C PHE A 256 -18.91 15.01 20.73
N TYR A 257 -19.87 15.93 20.89
CA TYR A 257 -20.37 16.73 19.78
C TYR A 257 -19.40 17.82 19.29
N LYS A 258 -18.50 18.32 20.15
CA LYS A 258 -17.57 19.40 19.79
C LYS A 258 -16.25 18.89 19.18
N PHE A 259 -15.80 17.70 19.56
CA PHE A 259 -14.48 17.18 19.16
C PHE A 259 -14.60 15.85 18.40
N TYR A 260 -15.36 14.89 18.93
CA TYR A 260 -15.44 13.57 18.29
C TYR A 260 -16.20 13.62 16.96
N VAL A 261 -17.45 14.08 16.96
CA VAL A 261 -18.31 14.11 15.76
C VAL A 261 -17.74 14.94 14.60
N PRO A 262 -17.25 16.18 14.80
CA PRO A 262 -16.81 17.01 13.69
C PRO A 262 -15.36 16.76 13.23
N THR A 263 -14.51 16.13 14.05
CA THR A 263 -13.07 16.00 13.77
C THR A 263 -12.58 14.55 13.77
N ILE A 264 -12.80 13.83 14.87
CA ILE A 264 -12.29 12.46 15.01
C ILE A 264 -13.05 11.47 14.10
N GLN A 265 -14.38 11.49 14.14
CA GLN A 265 -15.22 10.56 13.38
C GLN A 265 -15.03 10.66 11.85
N PRO A 266 -14.96 11.87 11.24
CA PRO A 266 -14.66 12.00 9.82
C PRO A 266 -13.27 11.45 9.46
N TYR A 267 -12.27 11.69 10.31
CA TYR A 267 -10.93 11.16 10.10
C TYR A 267 -10.92 9.61 10.11
N LEU A 268 -11.56 8.99 11.10
CA LEU A 268 -11.71 7.54 11.17
C LEU A 268 -12.45 6.98 9.94
N SER A 269 -13.52 7.65 9.52
CA SER A 269 -14.30 7.28 8.32
C SER A 269 -13.46 7.35 7.03
N THR A 270 -12.56 8.34 6.94
CA THR A 270 -11.62 8.47 5.82
C THR A 270 -10.63 7.31 5.78
N LEU A 271 -9.99 6.96 6.90
CA LEU A 271 -9.06 5.82 6.97
C LEU A 271 -9.76 4.50 6.59
N ASP A 272 -10.94 4.28 7.17
CA ASP A 272 -11.81 3.12 6.92
C ASP A 272 -12.17 2.97 5.44
N SER A 273 -12.66 4.05 4.82
CA SER A 273 -13.05 4.08 3.41
C SER A 273 -11.87 3.82 2.46
N GLN A 274 -10.74 4.47 2.72
CA GLN A 274 -9.56 4.38 1.86
C GLN A 274 -8.90 3.01 1.96
N TYR A 275 -8.84 2.43 3.16
CA TYR A 275 -8.35 1.07 3.34
C TYR A 275 -9.20 0.06 2.55
N ARG A 276 -10.53 0.12 2.66
CA ARG A 276 -11.44 -0.77 1.93
C ARG A 276 -11.31 -0.68 0.41
N GLN A 277 -10.92 0.48 -0.11
CA GLN A 277 -10.71 0.68 -1.55
C GLN A 277 -9.37 0.13 -2.03
N ILE A 278 -8.30 0.26 -1.24
CA ILE A 278 -6.96 -0.18 -1.65
C ILE A 278 -6.70 -1.66 -1.37
N GLN A 279 -7.26 -2.21 -0.29
CA GLN A 279 -7.02 -3.58 0.16
C GLN A 279 -7.28 -4.62 -0.95
N PRO A 280 -8.41 -4.60 -1.70
CA PRO A 280 -8.66 -5.60 -2.72
C PRO A 280 -7.60 -5.60 -3.83
N VAL A 281 -7.07 -4.43 -4.20
CA VAL A 281 -6.03 -4.31 -5.23
C VAL A 281 -4.71 -4.92 -4.73
N LEU A 282 -4.33 -4.63 -3.48
CA LEU A 282 -3.11 -5.19 -2.88
C LEU A 282 -3.21 -6.72 -2.74
N GLN A 283 -4.37 -7.23 -2.31
CA GLN A 283 -4.63 -8.68 -2.21
C GLN A 283 -4.55 -9.34 -3.58
N GLN A 284 -5.16 -8.75 -4.62
CA GLN A 284 -5.09 -9.30 -5.98
C GLN A 284 -3.67 -9.36 -6.53
N ILE A 285 -2.85 -8.34 -6.28
CA ILE A 285 -1.43 -8.35 -6.66
C ILE A 285 -0.70 -9.50 -5.95
N LEU A 286 -0.85 -9.61 -4.63
CA LEU A 286 -0.19 -10.65 -3.85
C LEU A 286 -0.66 -12.06 -4.21
N GLN A 287 -1.95 -12.26 -4.47
CA GLN A 287 -2.49 -13.53 -4.95
C GLN A 287 -1.89 -13.93 -6.29
N GLN A 288 -1.77 -13.00 -7.24
CA GLN A 288 -1.13 -13.26 -8.53
C GLN A 288 0.36 -13.55 -8.41
N LEU A 289 1.04 -12.93 -7.44
CA LEU A 289 2.46 -13.16 -7.15
C LEU A 289 2.71 -14.37 -6.22
N ASN A 290 1.68 -15.03 -5.71
CA ASN A 290 1.82 -16.25 -4.93
C ASN A 290 2.05 -17.46 -5.87
N GLN A 291 3.20 -17.47 -6.53
CA GLN A 291 3.60 -18.49 -7.49
C GLN A 291 4.63 -19.44 -6.86
N PRO A 292 4.71 -20.73 -7.28
CA PRO A 292 5.65 -21.70 -6.70
C PRO A 292 7.13 -21.29 -6.75
N ASN A 293 7.50 -20.42 -7.69
CA ASN A 293 8.87 -19.93 -7.86
C ASN A 293 9.18 -18.65 -7.07
N ILE A 294 8.21 -18.08 -6.35
CA ILE A 294 8.40 -16.89 -5.51
C ILE A 294 8.52 -17.34 -4.05
N HIS A 295 9.65 -17.04 -3.42
CA HIS A 295 9.82 -17.30 -2.00
C HIS A 295 9.34 -16.10 -1.17
N ILE A 296 8.21 -16.26 -0.47
CA ILE A 296 7.72 -15.26 0.49
C ILE A 296 8.30 -15.59 1.87
N SER A 297 9.26 -14.77 2.32
CA SER A 297 9.91 -14.96 3.62
C SER A 297 8.92 -14.82 4.79
N SER A 298 9.20 -15.47 5.92
CA SER A 298 8.34 -15.40 7.11
C SER A 298 8.04 -13.96 7.57
N PRO A 299 9.03 -13.03 7.64
CA PRO A 299 8.73 -11.63 7.95
C PRO A 299 7.77 -10.96 6.95
N MET A 300 7.85 -11.32 5.66
CA MET A 300 6.93 -10.80 4.65
C MET A 300 5.52 -11.38 4.81
N GLN A 301 5.40 -12.66 5.19
CA GLN A 301 4.10 -13.26 5.49
C GLN A 301 3.42 -12.54 6.67
N THR A 302 4.16 -12.23 7.73
CA THR A 302 3.63 -11.45 8.87
C THR A 302 3.22 -10.04 8.45
N TYR A 303 4.01 -9.39 7.59
CA TYR A 303 3.68 -8.07 7.04
C TYR A 303 2.37 -8.11 6.22
N ILE A 304 2.23 -9.12 5.35
CA ILE A 304 1.03 -9.32 4.52
C ILE A 304 -0.19 -9.57 5.41
N ALA A 305 -0.10 -10.49 6.37
CA ALA A 305 -1.20 -10.81 7.28
C ALA A 305 -1.69 -9.55 8.03
N LEU A 306 -0.74 -8.80 8.61
CA LEU A 306 -1.08 -7.64 9.41
C LEU A 306 -1.71 -6.51 8.59
N TYR A 307 -1.09 -6.13 7.47
CA TYR A 307 -1.45 -4.90 6.76
C TYR A 307 -2.36 -5.13 5.55
N VAL A 308 -2.25 -6.26 4.85
CA VAL A 308 -2.96 -6.52 3.59
C VAL A 308 -4.12 -7.49 3.78
N ASP A 309 -3.95 -8.55 4.57
CA ASP A 309 -5.04 -9.52 4.80
C ASP A 309 -6.08 -8.98 5.78
N GLY A 310 -5.69 -8.03 6.63
CA GLY A 310 -6.64 -7.15 7.33
C GLY A 310 -6.67 -7.28 8.84
N ASP A 311 -5.72 -7.96 9.49
CA ASP A 311 -5.68 -8.06 10.95
C ASP A 311 -5.65 -6.67 11.61
N LEU A 312 -4.86 -5.74 11.06
CA LEU A 312 -4.83 -4.36 11.53
C LEU A 312 -6.17 -3.64 11.32
N TYR A 313 -6.81 -3.87 10.18
CA TYR A 313 -8.11 -3.27 9.87
C TYR A 313 -9.19 -3.76 10.82
N GLN A 314 -9.19 -5.05 11.17
CA GLN A 314 -10.10 -5.59 12.17
C GLN A 314 -9.88 -4.92 13.53
N GLN A 315 -8.63 -4.82 14.00
CA GLN A 315 -8.32 -4.14 15.27
C GLN A 315 -8.77 -2.67 15.26
N PHE A 316 -8.54 -1.95 14.15
CA PHE A 316 -8.98 -0.58 13.96
C PHE A 316 -10.50 -0.43 13.97
N HIS A 317 -11.21 -1.33 13.28
CA HIS A 317 -12.66 -1.34 13.23
C HIS A 317 -13.26 -1.64 14.61
N GLU A 318 -12.71 -2.61 15.33
CA GLU A 318 -13.13 -2.97 16.69
C GLU A 318 -12.92 -1.83 17.68
N ALA A 319 -11.76 -1.15 17.65
CA ALA A 319 -11.48 0.00 18.50
C ALA A 319 -12.45 1.16 18.24
N THR A 320 -12.72 1.45 16.96
CA THR A 320 -13.70 2.46 16.55
C THR A 320 -15.11 2.12 17.06
N LEU A 321 -15.53 0.87 16.90
CA LEU A 321 -16.83 0.40 17.35
C LEU A 321 -16.95 0.41 18.89
N ALA A 322 -15.91 -0.02 19.59
CA ALA A 322 -15.87 -0.01 21.06
C ALA A 322 -16.02 1.42 21.61
N HIS A 323 -15.32 2.37 21.00
CA HIS A 323 -15.41 3.78 21.37
C HIS A 323 -16.83 4.33 21.16
N VAL A 324 -17.45 4.08 20.01
CA VAL A 324 -18.84 4.50 19.72
C VAL A 324 -19.85 3.81 20.65
N LYS A 325 -19.66 2.52 20.96
CA LYS A 325 -20.53 1.77 21.87
C LYS A 325 -20.54 2.35 23.28
N PHE A 326 -19.41 2.88 23.77
CA PHE A 326 -19.38 3.61 25.03
C PHE A 326 -20.33 4.82 24.99
N TRP A 327 -20.23 5.66 23.96
CA TRP A 327 -21.09 6.84 23.80
C TRP A 327 -22.57 6.49 23.68
N GLN A 328 -22.90 5.47 22.89
CA GLN A 328 -24.28 4.98 22.75
C GLN A 328 -24.87 4.54 24.09
N ARG A 329 -24.09 3.81 24.90
CA ARG A 329 -24.50 3.36 26.24
C ARG A 329 -24.73 4.55 27.17
N LEU A 330 -23.78 5.48 27.22
CA LEU A 330 -23.86 6.68 28.04
C LEU A 330 -25.11 7.50 27.69
N PHE A 331 -25.33 7.79 26.40
CA PHE A 331 -26.49 8.59 25.97
C PHE A 331 -27.82 7.91 26.26
N LYS A 332 -27.89 6.58 26.13
CA LYS A 332 -29.08 5.79 26.50
C LYS A 332 -29.33 5.86 28.01
N GLN A 333 -28.31 5.67 28.84
CA GLN A 333 -28.40 5.73 30.31
C GLN A 333 -28.87 7.12 30.78
N CYS A 334 -28.35 8.17 30.16
CA CYS A 334 -28.63 9.57 30.54
C CYS A 334 -29.83 10.17 29.81
N LYS A 335 -30.52 9.41 28.95
CA LYS A 335 -31.68 9.84 28.15
C LYS A 335 -31.40 11.11 27.33
N PHE A 336 -30.18 11.26 26.81
CA PHE A 336 -29.84 12.37 25.94
C PHE A 336 -30.48 12.17 24.55
N LYS A 337 -30.99 13.25 23.95
CA LYS A 337 -31.45 13.23 22.55
C LYS A 337 -30.24 13.13 21.63
N VAL A 338 -30.22 12.12 20.76
CA VAL A 338 -29.18 11.92 19.75
C VAL A 338 -29.52 12.76 18.53
N GLY A 339 -28.58 13.58 18.04
CA GLY A 339 -28.70 14.29 16.75
C GLY A 339 -29.30 15.69 16.81
N GLN A 340 -28.79 16.55 17.69
CA GLN A 340 -29.06 18.00 17.66
C GLN A 340 -27.81 18.77 17.26
#